data_AF-A0A939TL57-F1
#
_entry.id   AF-A0A939TL57-F1
#
_cell.length_a   1.000
_cell.length_b   1.000
_cell.length_c   1.000
_cell.angle_alpha   90.00
_cell.angle_beta   90.00
_cell.angle_gamma   90.00
#
_symmetry.space_group_name_H-M   'P 1'
#
loop_
_entity.id
_entity.type
_entity.pdbx_description
1 polymer ?
#
loop_
_entity_poly.entity_id
_entity_poly.type
_entity_poly.pdbx_seq_one_letter_code
_entity_poly.pdbx_strand_id
1 'polypeptide(L)' 'ITLTLTIETEICPVMEYFEIFLTRMVMCRRAAEFLGCQFGLEVNGAKLL' A
#
# COMPACT_ATOMS: atom_id res chain seq x y z
N ILE A 1 -1.51 -3.55 -10.70
CA ILE A 1 -2.44 -3.14 -9.61
C ILE A 1 -1.68 -2.23 -8.68
N THR A 2 -2.19 -1.04 -8.34
CA THR A 2 -1.49 -0.08 -7.48
C THR A 2 -2.30 0.21 -6.22
N LEU A 3 -1.66 0.12 -5.05
CA LEU A 3 -2.21 0.60 -3.78
C LEU A 3 -1.67 2.01 -3.53
N THR A 4 -2.57 3.00 -3.48
CA THR A 4 -2.23 4.40 -3.14
C THR A 4 -2.68 4.71 -1.73
N LEU A 5 -1.77 5.24 -0.92
CA LEU A 5 -1.99 5.64 0.47
C LEU A 5 -1.74 7.13 0.64
N THR A 6 -2.58 7.77 1.43
CA THR A 6 -2.33 9.11 1.96
C THR A 6 -2.20 8.97 3.47
N ILE A 7 -1.06 9.40 4.01
CA ILE A 7 -0.71 9.28 5.42
C ILE A 7 -0.48 10.68 5.98
N GLU A 8 -1.34 11.08 6.91
CA GLU A 8 -1.21 12.31 7.68
C GLU A 8 -0.47 12.00 8.99
N THR A 9 0.85 12.16 8.97
CA THR A 9 1.71 11.83 10.12
C THR A 9 1.51 12.72 11.34
N GLU A 10 0.74 13.82 11.19
CA GLU A 10 0.35 14.70 12.30
C GLU A 10 -0.75 14.10 13.17
N ILE A 11 -1.55 13.18 12.63
CA ILE A 11 -2.68 12.55 13.32
C ILE A 11 -2.24 11.25 14.00
N CYS A 12 -1.51 10.39 13.30
CA CYS A 12 -0.95 9.20 13.91
C CYS A 12 0.37 8.72 13.27
N PRO A 13 1.17 7.92 14.00
CA PRO A 13 2.43 7.41 13.50
C PRO A 13 2.25 6.49 12.29
N VAL A 14 3.20 6.56 11.36
CA VAL A 14 3.25 5.70 10.16
C VAL A 14 3.11 4.21 10.50
N MET A 15 3.63 3.76 11.64
CA MET A 15 3.58 2.36 12.07
C MET A 15 2.16 1.83 12.33
N GLU A 16 1.26 2.64 12.90
CA GLU A 16 -0.14 2.23 13.10
C GLU A 16 -0.87 2.05 11.77
N TYR A 17 -0.56 2.90 10.78
CA TYR A 17 -1.11 2.75 9.43
C TYR A 17 -0.64 1.47 8.75
N PHE A 18 0.61 1.05 8.97
CA PHE A 18 1.13 -0.18 8.39
C PHE A 18 0.34 -1.41 8.85
N GLU A 19 -0.11 -1.48 10.12
CA GLU A 19 -0.91 -2.61 10.60
C GLU A 19 -2.25 -2.71 9.86
N ILE A 20 -2.93 -1.59 9.65
CA ILE A 20 -4.22 -1.53 8.96
C ILE A 20 -4.06 -1.88 7.48
N PHE A 21 -3.01 -1.37 6.83
CA PHE A 21 -2.83 -1.49 5.39
C PHE A 21 -2.04 -2.72 4.94
N LEU A 22 -1.34 -3.42 5.85
CA LEU A 22 -0.60 -4.64 5.53
C LEU A 22 -1.49 -5.68 4.84
N THR A 23 -2.69 -5.88 5.39
CA THR A 23 -3.66 -6.84 4.86
C THR A 23 -4.07 -6.50 3.43
N ARG A 24 -4.31 -5.21 3.15
CA ARG A 24 -4.64 -4.72 1.80
C ARG A 24 -3.46 -4.85 0.85
N MET A 25 -2.24 -4.56 1.32
CA MET A 25 -1.01 -4.73 0.54
C MET A 25 -0.80 -6.19 0.12
N VAL A 26 -0.99 -7.14 1.04
CA VAL A 26 -0.91 -8.58 0.75
C VAL A 26 -1.99 -9.01 -0.24
N MET A 27 -3.23 -8.55 -0.07
CA MET A 27 -4.34 -8.84 -0.99
C MET A 27 -4.05 -8.31 -2.40
N CYS A 28 -3.62 -7.05 -2.54
CA CYS A 28 -3.30 -6.46 -3.83
C CYS A 28 -2.11 -7.14 -4.50
N ARG A 29 -1.12 -7.58 -3.73
CA ARG A 29 0.02 -8.37 -4.25
C ARG A 29 -0.44 -9.70 -4.84
N ARG A 30 -1.27 -10.45 -4.11
CA ARG A 30 -1.84 -11.73 -4.59
C ARG A 30 -2.74 -11.54 -5.81
N ALA A 31 -3.55 -10.47 -5.83
CA ALA A 31 -4.37 -10.14 -7.00
C ALA A 31 -3.52 -9.77 -8.21
N ALA A 32 -2.42 -9.03 -8.02
CA ALA A 32 -1.50 -8.68 -9.11
C ALA A 32 -0.86 -9.95 -9.70
N GLU A 33 -0.38 -10.85 -8.83
CA GLU A 33 0.17 -12.14 -9.23
C GLU A 33 -0.84 -13.00 -9.99
N PHE A 34 -2.08 -13.11 -9.48
CA PHE A 34 -3.16 -13.83 -10.15
C PHE A 34 -3.47 -13.27 -11.55
N LEU A 35 -3.40 -11.95 -11.72
CA LEU A 35 -3.62 -11.28 -13.00
C LEU A 35 -2.35 -11.18 -13.88
N GLY A 36 -1.22 -11.76 -13.48
CA GLY A 36 0.06 -11.65 -14.21
C GLY A 36 0.60 -10.22 -14.29
N CYS A 37 0.21 -9.35 -13.35
CA CYS A 37 0.57 -7.95 -13.28
C CYS A 37 1.61 -7.70 -12.17
N GLN A 38 2.31 -6.56 -12.26
CA GLN A 38 3.11 -6.07 -11.14
C GLN A 38 2.24 -5.31 -10.12
N PHE A 39 2.58 -5.48 -8.85
CA PHE A 39 2.02 -4.71 -7.75
C PHE A 39 2.84 -3.43 -7.57
N GLY A 40 2.17 -2.29 -7.44
CA GLY A 40 2.79 -1.01 -7.09
C GLY A 40 2.26 -0.45 -5.78
N LEU A 41 3.10 0.30 -5.07
CA LEU A 41 2.76 1.03 -3.84
C LEU A 41 3.14 2.49 -3.99
N GLU A 42 2.17 3.37 -3.78
CA GLU A 42 2.36 4.82 -3.75
C GLU A 42 1.91 5.38 -2.42
N VAL A 43 2.73 6.23 -1.79
CA VAL A 43 2.44 6.85 -0.50
C VAL A 43 2.72 8.34 -0.60
N ASN A 44 1.70 9.17 -0.32
CA ASN A 44 1.81 10.64 -0.42
C ASN A 44 2.37 11.11 -1.78
N GLY A 45 1.99 10.43 -2.87
CA GLY A 45 2.48 10.70 -4.23
C GLY A 45 3.87 10.16 -4.54
N ALA A 46 4.58 9.59 -3.56
CA ALA A 46 5.86 8.94 -3.77
C ALA A 46 5.68 7.45 -4.10
N LYS A 47 6.25 7.00 -5.22
CA LYS A 47 6.28 5.58 -5.60
C LYS A 47 7.38 4.86 -4.82
N LEU A 48 7.01 3.82 -4.10
CA LEU A 48 7.92 3.02 -3.27
C LEU A 48 8.24 1.66 -3.89
N LEU A 49 7.24 1.05 -4.54
CA LEU A 49 7.31 -0.25 -5.22
C LEU A 49 6.48 -0.20 -6.51
#